data_AF-A0AB36KAF7-F1
#
_entry.id   AF-A0AB36KAF7-F1
#
_cell.length_a   1.000
_cell.length_b   1.000
_cell.length_c   1.000
_cell.angle_alpha   90.00
_cell.angle_beta   90.00
_cell.angle_gamma   90.00
#
_symmetry.space_group_name_H-M   'P 1'
#
loop_
_entity.id
_entity.type
_entity.pdbx_description
1 polymer ?
#
loop_
_entity_poly.entity_id
_entity_poly.type
_entity_poly.pdbx_seq_one_letter_code
_entity_poly.pdbx_strand_id
1 'polypeptide(L)' 'SMVKNKTTTKPTARWVFLKFEGIDTLELDGQSFITGVREHQRRLLKLLGQLYEAVYS' A
#
# COMPACT_ATOMS: atom_id res chain seq x y z
N SER A 1 14.19 -16.45 -7.02
CA SER A 1 14.32 -15.71 -5.75
C SER A 1 13.76 -14.30 -5.90
N MET A 2 12.53 -14.07 -5.43
CA MET A 2 11.94 -12.72 -5.43
C MET A 2 12.65 -11.88 -4.38
N VAL A 3 13.19 -10.73 -4.76
CA VAL A 3 13.83 -9.75 -3.87
C VAL A 3 12.77 -9.10 -2.97
N LYS A 4 12.39 -9.79 -1.89
CA LYS A 4 11.37 -9.32 -0.94
C LYS A 4 11.82 -8.09 -0.12
N ASN A 5 13.13 -7.81 -0.05
CA ASN A 5 13.71 -6.85 0.91
C ASN A 5 14.76 -5.87 0.36
N LYS A 6 14.92 -5.67 -0.96
CA LYS A 6 15.80 -4.58 -1.43
C LYS A 6 15.13 -3.23 -1.13
N THR A 7 15.79 -2.43 -0.30
CA THR A 7 15.48 -1.02 -0.12
C THR A 7 15.72 -0.31 -1.46
N THR A 8 14.76 0.48 -1.91
CA THR A 8 14.84 1.23 -3.16
C THR A 8 14.33 2.64 -2.92
N THR A 9 15.01 3.63 -3.48
CA THR A 9 14.58 5.04 -3.49
C THR A 9 13.67 5.34 -4.68
N LYS A 10 13.54 4.39 -5.62
CA LYS A 10 12.64 4.46 -6.78
C LYS A 10 11.79 3.18 -6.81
N PRO A 11 10.69 3.14 -6.04
CA PRO A 11 9.80 2.00 -6.03
C PRO A 11 9.09 1.90 -7.39
N THR A 12 9.16 0.74 -8.02
CA THR A 12 8.35 0.45 -9.21
C THR A 12 6.93 0.08 -8.79
N ALA A 13 5.95 0.23 -9.67
CA ALA A 13 4.55 -0.16 -9.39
C ALA A 13 4.44 -1.61 -8.87
N ARG A 14 5.24 -2.53 -9.44
CA ARG A 14 5.31 -3.93 -8.97
C ARG A 14 5.86 -4.06 -7.54
N TRP A 15 6.86 -3.26 -7.18
CA TRP A 15 7.39 -3.26 -5.82
C TRP A 15 6.35 -2.70 -4.83
N VAL A 16 5.64 -1.64 -5.22
CA VAL A 16 4.52 -1.09 -4.43
C VAL A 16 3.47 -2.16 -4.23
N PHE A 17 2.99 -2.82 -5.30
CA PHE A 17 2.00 -3.89 -5.19
C PHE A 17 2.38 -4.97 -4.17
N LEU A 18 3.63 -5.43 -4.20
CA LEU A 18 4.12 -6.43 -3.24
C LEU A 18 4.21 -5.92 -1.79
N LYS A 19 4.44 -4.62 -1.56
CA LYS A 19 4.48 -4.04 -0.21
C LYS A 19 3.09 -3.77 0.37
N PHE A 20 2.09 -3.63 -0.49
CA PHE A 20 0.70 -3.41 -0.14
C PHE A 20 -0.14 -4.70 -0.20
N GLU A 21 0.49 -5.85 -0.45
CA GLU A 21 -0.18 -7.16 -0.38
C GLU A 21 -0.86 -7.36 0.97
N GLY A 22 -2.12 -7.83 0.93
CA GLY A 22 -2.95 -8.03 2.12
C GLY A 22 -3.69 -6.79 2.60
N ILE A 23 -3.55 -5.65 1.92
CA ILE A 23 -4.51 -4.54 2.03
C ILE A 23 -5.67 -4.85 1.09
N ASP A 24 -6.88 -4.80 1.62
CA ASP A 24 -8.10 -5.16 0.90
C ASP A 24 -9.18 -4.10 1.14
N THR A 25 -10.08 -3.95 0.19
CA THR A 25 -11.18 -2.99 0.27
C THR A 25 -12.47 -3.75 0.56
N LEU A 26 -12.99 -3.56 1.77
CA LEU A 26 -14.23 -4.15 2.22
C LEU A 26 -15.39 -3.19 1.94
N GLU A 27 -16.33 -3.58 1.10
CA GLU A 27 -17.57 -2.82 0.89
C GLU A 27 -18.67 -3.31 1.85
N LEU A 28 -19.17 -2.41 2.70
CA LEU A 28 -20.26 -2.66 3.63
C LEU A 28 -21.25 -1.49 3.58
N ASP A 29 -22.51 -1.79 3.33
CA ASP A 29 -23.61 -0.80 3.33
C ASP A 29 -23.38 0.40 2.38
N GLY A 30 -22.72 0.17 1.24
CA GLY A 30 -22.36 1.23 0.28
C GLY A 30 -21.17 2.10 0.73
N GLN A 31 -20.49 1.74 1.80
CA GLN A 31 -19.26 2.36 2.27
C GLN A 31 -18.06 1.44 2.04
N SER A 32 -16.98 1.98 1.50
CA SER A 32 -15.72 1.25 1.28
C SER A 32 -14.77 1.46 2.45
N PHE A 33 -14.34 0.37 3.08
CA PHE A 33 -13.39 0.37 4.18
C PHE A 33 -12.09 -0.29 3.75
N ILE A 34 -10.96 0.37 4.00
CA ILE A 34 -9.65 -0.20 3.71
C ILE A 34 -9.20 -1.02 4.92
N THR A 35 -9.04 -2.32 4.72
CA THR A 35 -8.67 -3.30 5.75
C THR A 35 -7.25 -3.81 5.53
N GLY A 36 -6.63 -4.40 6.56
CA GLY A 36 -5.29 -4.99 6.45
C GLY A 36 -4.12 -4.00 6.42
N VAL A 37 -4.39 -2.69 6.49
CA VAL A 37 -3.34 -1.65 6.51
C VAL A 37 -2.56 -1.69 7.83
N ARG A 38 -1.27 -2.03 7.74
CA ARG A 38 -0.34 -2.01 8.88
C ARG A 38 0.32 -0.64 9.05
N GLU A 39 0.75 -0.32 10.26
CA GLU A 39 1.53 0.88 10.60
C GLU A 39 2.73 1.13 9.66
N HIS A 40 3.43 0.07 9.26
CA HIS A 40 4.54 0.17 8.31
C HIS A 40 4.07 0.65 6.93
N GLN A 41 2.95 0.12 6.43
CA GLN A 41 2.37 0.50 5.14
C GLN A 41 1.83 1.94 5.17
N ARG A 42 1.25 2.39 6.29
CA ARG A 42 0.84 3.81 6.47
C ARG A 42 2.03 4.76 6.38
N ARG A 43 3.15 4.42 7.03
CA ARG A 43 4.39 5.21 6.89
C ARG A 43 4.90 5.21 5.45
N LEU A 44 4.77 4.07 4.76
CA LEU A 44 5.19 3.92 3.38
C LEU A 44 4.31 4.73 2.41
N LEU A 45 2.99 4.81 2.63
CA LEU A 45 2.07 5.69 1.91
C LEU A 45 2.49 7.15 2.01
N LYS A 46 2.75 7.63 3.23
CA LYS A 46 3.23 9.00 3.47
C LYS A 46 4.54 9.31 2.74
N LEU A 47 5.42 8.33 2.59
CA LEU A 47 6.70 8.48 1.87
C LEU A 47 6.54 8.40 0.35
N LEU A 48 5.59 7.60 -0.16
CA LEU A 48 5.25 7.53 -1.58
C LEU A 48 4.52 8.79 -2.07
N GLY A 49 3.87 9.49 -1.15
CA GLY A 49 3.24 10.78 -1.36
C GLY A 49 1.80 10.69 -1.85
N GLN A 50 1.25 11.87 -2.16
CA GLN A 50 -0.19 12.13 -2.28
C GLN A 50 -0.89 11.30 -3.36
N LEU A 51 -0.18 10.90 -4.43
CA LEU A 51 -0.74 10.06 -5.49
C LEU A 51 -1.19 8.69 -4.96
N TYR A 52 -0.42 8.11 -4.04
CA TYR A 52 -0.73 6.81 -3.47
C TYR A 52 -1.67 6.94 -2.26
N GLU A 53 -1.60 8.04 -1.51
CA GLU A 53 -2.59 8.32 -0.46
C GLU A 53 -4.01 8.40 -1.03
N ALA A 54 -4.21 8.98 -2.21
CA ALA A 54 -5.54 9.06 -2.85
C ALA A 54 -6.15 7.70 -3.25
N VAL A 55 -5.32 6.66 -3.42
CA VAL A 55 -5.76 5.31 -3.80
C VAL A 55 -6.07 4.46 -2.56
N TYR A 56 -5.41 4.76 -1.44
CA TYR A 56 -5.47 3.98 -0.21
C TYR A 56 -6.02 4.75 1.01
N SER A 57 -6.72 5.88 0.79
CA SER A 57 -7.46 6.61 1.84
C SER A 57 -8.96 6.36 1.75
#